data_AF-A0A924C153-F1
#
_entry.id   AF-A0A924C153-F1
#
_cell.length_a   1.000
_cell.length_b   1.000
_cell.length_c   1.000
_cell.angle_alpha   90.00
_cell.angle_beta   90.00
_cell.angle_gamma   90.00
#
_symmetry.space_group_name_H-M   'P 1'
#
loop_
_entity.id
_entity.type
_entity.pdbx_description
1 polymer ?
#
loop_
_entity_poly.entity_id
_entity_poly.type
_entity_poly.pdbx_seq_one_letter_code
_entity_poly.pdbx_strand_id
1 'polypeptide(L)' 'RYAMTSGGVMLGDVDMFAAEIAAGQLVMPYDAVIEDGYGYYLKLHADDLADPAIAVLRSWLIARFAADRASPPA' A
#
# COMPACT_ATOMS: atom_id res chain seq x y z
N ARG A 1 -4.33 8.14 -11.86
CA ARG A 1 -3.49 9.33 -12.16
C ARG A 1 -4.32 10.63 -12.02
N TYR A 2 -4.99 10.83 -10.88
CA TYR A 2 -5.90 11.99 -10.68
C TYR A 2 -5.17 13.18 -10.01
N ALA A 3 -4.38 12.97 -8.95
CA ALA A 3 -3.63 14.07 -8.30
C ALA A 3 -2.62 14.77 -9.22
N MET A 4 -1.99 14.04 -10.15
CA MET A 4 -1.02 14.64 -11.08
C MET A 4 -1.64 15.50 -12.19
N THR A 5 -2.96 15.51 -12.34
CA THR A 5 -3.62 16.11 -13.51
C THR A 5 -4.52 17.29 -13.16
N SER A 6 -4.87 17.50 -11.88
CA SER A 6 -5.92 18.47 -11.49
C SER A 6 -5.52 19.53 -10.47
N GLY A 7 -4.23 19.70 -10.15
CA GLY A 7 -3.75 20.81 -9.30
C GLY A 7 -4.41 20.89 -7.92
N GLY A 8 -4.85 19.76 -7.38
CA GLY A 8 -5.59 19.67 -6.12
C GLY A 8 -4.90 18.76 -5.09
N VAL A 9 -5.45 18.76 -3.88
CA VAL A 9 -5.00 17.87 -2.79
C VAL A 9 -5.86 16.60 -2.80
N MET A 10 -5.23 15.44 -2.63
CA MET A 10 -5.91 14.17 -2.41
C MET A 10 -5.51 13.58 -1.05
N LEU A 11 -6.41 12.81 -0.46
CA LEU A 11 -6.09 11.89 0.62
C LEU A 11 -5.84 10.52 0.00
N GLY A 12 -4.69 9.93 0.29
CA GLY A 12 -4.27 8.63 -0.24
C GLY A 12 -3.13 8.06 0.58
N ASP A 13 -2.86 6.78 0.39
CA ASP A 13 -1.77 6.09 1.06
C ASP A 13 -0.42 6.66 0.59
N VAL A 14 0.38 7.16 1.52
CA VAL A 14 1.70 7.77 1.24
C VAL A 14 2.65 6.74 0.64
N ASP A 15 2.59 5.49 1.09
CA ASP A 15 3.48 4.42 0.60
C ASP A 15 3.19 4.11 -0.87
N MET A 16 1.94 4.29 -1.32
CA MET A 16 1.54 4.09 -2.72
C MET A 16 2.15 5.13 -3.66
N PHE A 17 2.54 6.31 -3.16
CA PHE A 17 3.08 7.43 -3.93
C PHE A 17 4.49 7.84 -3.49
N ALA A 18 5.19 7.00 -2.72
CA ALA A 18 6.50 7.30 -2.17
C ALA A 18 7.53 7.67 -3.24
N ALA A 19 7.49 7.02 -4.41
CA ALA A 19 8.39 7.32 -5.53
C ALA A 19 8.12 8.71 -6.13
N GLU A 20 6.86 9.09 -6.33
CA GLU A 20 6.47 10.40 -6.83
C GLU A 20 6.77 11.52 -5.83
N ILE A 21 6.63 11.27 -4.54
CA ILE A 21 7.01 12.21 -3.47
C ILE A 21 8.53 12.39 -3.45
N ALA A 22 9.30 11.30 -3.47
CA ALA A 22 10.76 11.35 -3.52
C ALA A 22 11.28 12.05 -4.78
N ALA A 23 10.57 11.90 -5.92
CA ALA A 23 10.87 12.59 -7.17
C ALA A 23 10.38 14.04 -7.23
N GLY A 24 9.77 14.56 -6.15
CA GLY A 24 9.23 15.92 -6.07
C GLY A 24 8.05 16.19 -7.01
N GLN A 25 7.44 15.15 -7.57
CA GLN A 25 6.24 15.25 -8.42
C GLN A 25 4.97 15.41 -7.58
N LEU A 26 5.03 14.95 -6.32
CA LEU A 26 4.02 15.18 -5.29
C LEU A 26 4.73 15.73 -4.05
N VAL A 27 3.98 16.48 -3.25
CA VAL A 27 4.42 16.94 -1.93
C VAL A 27 3.33 16.57 -0.93
N MET A 28 3.73 16.30 0.32
CA MET A 28 2.82 16.17 1.45
C MET A 28 2.71 17.55 2.12
N PRO A 29 1.66 18.35 1.85
CA PRO A 29 1.58 19.73 2.35
C PRO A 29 1.25 19.83 3.84
N TYR A 30 0.83 18.74 4.48
CA TYR A 30 0.44 18.69 5.89
C TYR A 30 1.03 17.45 6.55
N ASP A 31 1.52 17.58 7.78
CA ASP A 31 2.08 16.46 8.56
C ASP A 31 1.01 15.52 9.16
N ALA A 32 -0.28 15.77 8.89
CA ALA A 32 -1.38 15.00 9.42
C ALA A 32 -1.49 13.64 8.70
N VAL A 33 -1.03 12.57 9.38
CA VAL A 33 -1.23 11.18 8.96
C VAL A 33 -2.43 10.62 9.72
N ILE A 34 -3.40 10.08 8.99
CA ILE A 34 -4.46 9.27 9.58
C ILE A 34 -4.00 7.81 9.42
N GLU A 35 -3.82 7.09 10.53
CA GLU A 35 -3.70 5.64 10.50
C GLU A 35 -5.06 5.06 10.12
N ASP A 36 -5.32 5.03 8.82
CA ASP A 36 -6.52 4.42 8.30
C ASP A 36 -6.32 2.91 8.33
N GLY A 37 -7.08 2.21 9.16
CA GLY A 37 -7.00 0.75 9.34
C GLY A 37 -7.40 -0.06 8.10
N TYR A 38 -7.42 0.55 6.90
CA TYR A 38 -7.66 -0.13 5.63
C TYR A 38 -6.47 -1.02 5.29
N GLY A 39 -6.48 -2.23 5.83
CA GLY A 39 -5.65 -3.32 5.33
C GLY A 39 -6.13 -3.75 3.95
N TYR A 40 -5.19 -4.09 3.07
CA TYR A 40 -5.50 -4.86 1.87
C TYR A 40 -5.84 -6.29 2.27
N TYR A 41 -7.04 -6.75 1.90
CA TYR A 41 -7.48 -8.12 2.19
C TYR A 41 -7.37 -9.00 0.95
N LEU A 42 -6.73 -10.15 1.09
CA LEU A 42 -6.76 -11.21 0.09
C LEU A 42 -8.05 -12.03 0.28
N LYS A 43 -8.93 -12.03 -0.72
CA LYS A 43 -10.10 -12.91 -0.76
C LYS A 43 -9.79 -14.16 -1.56
N LEU A 44 -10.09 -15.32 -0.98
CA LEU A 44 -9.94 -16.64 -1.59
C LEU A 44 -11.27 -17.39 -1.42
N HIS A 45 -11.58 -18.31 -2.34
CA HIS A 45 -12.67 -19.25 -2.08
C HIS A 45 -12.27 -20.18 -0.93
N ALA A 46 -13.22 -20.58 -0.10
CA ALA A 46 -12.91 -21.45 1.04
C ALA A 46 -12.33 -22.80 0.58
N ASP A 47 -12.85 -23.34 -0.52
CA ASP A 47 -12.40 -24.61 -1.09
C ASP A 47 -10.98 -24.57 -1.66
N ASP A 48 -10.52 -23.37 -2.04
CA ASP A 48 -9.20 -23.13 -2.60
C ASP A 48 -8.11 -23.04 -1.52
N LEU A 49 -8.50 -22.95 -0.24
CA LEU A 49 -7.56 -22.80 0.87
C LEU A 49 -6.72 -24.07 1.11
N ALA A 50 -7.18 -25.23 0.62
CA ALA A 50 -6.46 -26.49 0.68
C ALA A 50 -5.39 -26.63 -0.43
N ASP A 51 -5.41 -25.76 -1.45
CA ASP A 51 -4.42 -25.80 -2.53
C ASP A 51 -3.04 -25.36 -2.02
N PRO A 52 -2.01 -26.22 -2.11
CA PRO A 52 -0.64 -25.88 -1.71
C PRO A 52 -0.09 -24.64 -2.42
N ALA A 53 -0.46 -24.40 -3.69
CA ALA A 53 -0.01 -23.23 -4.44
C ALA A 53 -0.57 -21.93 -3.85
N ILE A 54 -1.83 -21.95 -3.40
CA ILE A 54 -2.49 -20.80 -2.76
C ILE A 54 -1.89 -20.54 -1.38
N ALA A 55 -1.56 -21.59 -0.63
CA ALA A 55 -0.86 -21.45 0.64
C ALA A 55 0.52 -20.79 0.48
N VAL A 56 1.29 -21.20 -0.54
CA VAL A 56 2.61 -20.62 -0.85
C VAL A 56 2.48 -19.14 -1.26
N LEU A 57 1.55 -18.83 -2.17
CA LEU A 57 1.31 -17.46 -2.63
C LEU A 57 0.91 -16.54 -1.47
N ARG A 58 -0.01 -16.99 -0.60
CA ARG A 58 -0.46 -16.23 0.57
C ARG A 58 0.72 -15.92 1.51
N SER A 59 1.52 -16.93 1.83
CA SER A 59 2.69 -16.76 2.72
C SER A 59 3.71 -15.80 2.13
N TRP A 60 3.97 -15.90 0.81
CA TRP A 60 4.87 -14.98 0.11
C TRP A 60 4.34 -13.54 0.12
N LEU A 61 3.04 -13.33 -0.16
CA LEU A 61 2.41 -12.00 -0.13
C LEU A 61 2.55 -11.36 1.26
N ILE A 62 2.21 -12.09 2.32
CA ILE A 62 2.33 -11.60 3.69
C ILE A 62 3.78 -11.20 4.00
N ALA A 63 4.75 -12.06 3.68
CA ALA A 63 6.16 -11.78 3.93
C ALA A 63 6.67 -10.57 3.14
N ARG A 64 6.26 -10.44 1.86
CA ARG A 64 6.69 -9.35 0.97
C ARG A 64 6.25 -7.98 1.47
N PHE A 65 5.02 -7.87 1.97
CA PHE A 65 4.47 -6.59 2.46
C PHE A 65 4.79 -6.33 3.94
N ALA A 66 5.03 -7.37 4.75
CA ALA A 66 5.55 -7.19 6.10
C ALA A 66 6.94 -6.55 6.09
N ALA A 67 7.77 -6.86 5.09
CA ALA A 67 9.11 -6.27 4.92
C ALA A 67 9.05 -4.77 4.54
N ASP A 68 8.10 -4.36 3.70
CA ASP A 68 7.95 -2.95 3.30
C ASP A 68 7.51 -2.08 4.48
N ARG A 69 6.61 -2.60 5.33
CA ARG A 69 6.08 -1.89 6.51
C ARG A 69 7.09 -1.69 7.64
N ALA A 70 8.22 -2.40 7.61
CA ALA A 70 9.29 -2.28 8.62
C ALA A 70 10.25 -1.10 8.34
N SER A 71 10.14 -0.44 7.20
CA SER A 71 10.90 0.77 6.90
C SER A 71 10.14 1.98 7.44
N PRO A 72 10.72 2.78 8.35
CA PRO A 72 10.06 3.99 8.80
C PRO A 72 9.91 4.98 7.63
N PRO A 73 8.80 5.73 7.55
CA PRO A 73 8.70 6.83 6.59
C PRO A 73 9.82 7.84 6.89
N ALA A 74 10.54 8.24 5.83
CA ALA A 74 11.65 9.21 5.89
C ALA A 74 11.15 10.65 5.93
#